data_AF-A0A822JCB9-F1
#
_entry.id   AF-A0A822JCB9-F1
#
_cell.length_a   1.000
_cell.length_b   1.000
_cell.length_c   1.000
_cell.angle_alpha   90.00
_cell.angle_beta   90.00
_cell.angle_gamma   90.00
#
_symmetry.space_group_name_H-M   'P 1'
#
loop_
_entity.id
_entity.type
_entity.pdbx_description
1 polymer ?
#
loop_
_entity_poly.entity_id
_entity_poly.type
_entity_poly.pdbx_seq_one_letter_code
_entity_poly.pdbx_strand_id
1 'polypeptide(L)'
;MVITEISTLLSAAKSAYDLAKGVGSLYVEAERKKAAEVLQERLFSIQEYALAVQELLLKLQQEKYEVEKKMADFENWGKTEASYELKEIAPGVFVYVSKMIVESAGTKCQPLHWLCPNCYGSKKKSILQHTSTSYDGAHHICHACKSEILDRTKAKDIPPIGTCKSEWEPFT
;
A
#
# COMPACT_ATOMS: atom_id res chain seq x y z
N MET A 1 -20.84 -15.20 3.46
CA MET A 1 -20.25 -15.84 4.65
C MET A 1 -20.49 -15.03 5.93
N VAL A 2 -20.33 -13.70 5.97
CA VAL A 2 -20.67 -12.91 7.18
C VAL A 2 -22.18 -12.80 7.44
N ILE A 3 -22.99 -12.71 6.38
CA ILE A 3 -24.46 -12.61 6.50
C ILE A 3 -25.06 -13.88 7.15
N THR A 4 -24.47 -15.05 6.89
CA THR A 4 -24.94 -16.31 7.46
C THR A 4 -24.67 -16.40 8.96
N GLU A 5 -23.49 -15.97 9.42
CA GLU A 5 -23.08 -15.94 10.84
C GLU A 5 -23.93 -14.96 11.67
N ILE A 6 -24.23 -13.79 11.10
CA ILE A 6 -25.14 -12.83 11.74
C ILE A 6 -26.57 -13.40 11.81
N SER A 7 -27.02 -14.12 10.77
CA SER A 7 -28.35 -14.73 10.76
C SER A 7 -28.50 -15.88 11.76
N THR A 8 -27.45 -16.68 11.98
CA THR A 8 -27.43 -17.75 12.98
C THR A 8 -27.42 -17.18 14.39
N LEU A 9 -26.60 -16.15 14.64
CA LEU A 9 -26.60 -15.41 15.90
C LEU A 9 -27.99 -14.84 16.22
N LEU A 10 -28.64 -14.19 15.24
CA LEU A 10 -29.97 -13.61 15.41
C LEU A 10 -31.04 -14.66 15.70
N SER A 11 -30.94 -15.82 15.05
CA SER A 11 -31.85 -16.95 15.26
C SER A 11 -31.68 -17.55 16.66
N ALA A 12 -30.43 -17.73 17.11
CA ALA A 12 -30.11 -18.21 18.46
C ALA A 12 -30.61 -17.23 19.54
N ALA A 13 -30.40 -15.93 19.33
CA ALA A 13 -30.90 -14.89 20.23
C ALA A 13 -32.43 -14.87 20.31
N LYS A 14 -33.13 -15.02 19.18
CA LYS A 14 -34.59 -15.13 19.15
C LYS A 14 -35.10 -16.36 19.91
N SER A 15 -34.46 -17.51 19.70
CA SER A 15 -34.80 -18.74 20.43
C SER A 15 -34.61 -18.60 21.94
N ALA A 16 -33.52 -17.95 22.38
CA ALA A 16 -33.30 -17.67 23.80
C ALA A 16 -34.35 -16.70 24.38
N TYR A 17 -34.72 -15.66 23.61
CA TYR A 17 -35.75 -14.70 24.01
C TYR A 17 -37.13 -15.36 24.18
N ASP A 18 -37.54 -16.18 23.21
CA ASP A 18 -38.82 -16.88 23.25
C ASP A 18 -38.88 -17.86 24.44
N LEU A 19 -37.76 -18.53 24.73
CA LEU A 19 -37.64 -19.40 25.91
C LEU A 19 -37.74 -18.61 27.22
N ALA A 20 -36.97 -17.53 27.36
CA ALA A 20 -36.96 -16.66 28.54
C ALA A 20 -38.37 -16.14 28.86
N LYS A 21 -39.13 -15.74 27.83
CA LYS A 21 -40.50 -15.27 27.97
C LYS A 21 -41.44 -16.35 28.51
N GLY A 22 -41.23 -17.61 28.12
CA GLY A 22 -42.02 -18.75 28.61
C GLY A 22 -41.69 -19.15 30.05
N VAL A 23 -40.45 -18.98 30.51
CA VAL A 23 -40.00 -19.42 31.85
C VAL A 23 -40.82 -18.80 32.98
N GLY A 24 -41.23 -17.53 32.84
CA GLY A 24 -42.06 -16.84 33.84
C GLY A 24 -43.43 -17.46 34.08
N SER A 25 -43.93 -18.28 33.14
CA SER A 25 -45.22 -18.99 33.28
C SER A 25 -45.12 -20.38 33.92
N LEU A 26 -43.91 -20.84 34.26
CA LEU A 26 -43.68 -22.16 34.86
C LEU A 26 -43.77 -22.12 36.39
N TYR A 27 -44.74 -22.84 36.94
CA TYR A 27 -44.95 -22.93 38.39
C TYR A 27 -44.15 -24.05 39.06
N VAL A 28 -43.78 -25.08 38.31
CA VAL A 28 -43.05 -26.25 38.81
C VAL A 28 -41.54 -25.97 38.85
N GLU A 29 -40.90 -26.18 40.00
CA GLU A 29 -39.47 -25.86 40.18
C GLU A 29 -38.56 -26.69 39.29
N ALA A 30 -38.88 -27.97 39.07
CA ALA A 30 -38.14 -28.84 38.15
C ALA A 30 -38.19 -28.32 36.70
N GLU A 31 -39.35 -27.82 36.25
CA GLU A 31 -39.50 -27.24 34.91
C GLU A 31 -38.73 -25.92 34.78
N ARG A 32 -38.74 -25.08 35.85
CA ARG A 32 -37.93 -23.86 35.89
C ARG A 32 -36.43 -24.15 35.78
N LYS A 33 -35.92 -25.16 36.51
CA LYS A 33 -34.49 -25.55 36.45
C LYS A 33 -34.10 -26.03 35.05
N LYS A 34 -34.91 -26.91 34.46
CA LYS A 34 -34.69 -27.38 33.08
C LYS A 34 -34.72 -26.24 32.06
N ALA A 35 -35.65 -25.30 32.22
CA ALA A 35 -35.72 -24.14 31.34
C ALA A 35 -34.51 -23.20 31.51
N ALA A 36 -33.99 -23.05 32.73
CA ALA A 36 -32.78 -22.28 33.00
C ALA A 36 -31.53 -22.94 32.37
N GLU A 37 -31.39 -24.26 32.42
CA GLU A 37 -30.31 -25.00 31.76
C GLU A 37 -30.33 -24.78 30.25
N VAL A 38 -31.48 -24.94 29.60
CA VAL A 38 -31.63 -24.71 28.16
C VAL A 38 -31.35 -23.24 27.79
N LEU A 39 -31.75 -22.30 28.64
CA LEU A 39 -31.44 -20.88 28.43
C LEU A 39 -29.92 -20.64 28.50
N GLN A 40 -29.24 -21.28 29.44
CA GLN A 40 -27.80 -21.18 29.59
C GLN A 40 -27.05 -21.77 28.39
N GLU A 41 -27.49 -22.92 27.88
CA GLU A 41 -26.96 -23.50 26.63
C GLU A 41 -27.11 -22.53 25.44
N ARG A 42 -28.29 -21.89 25.32
CA ARG A 42 -28.53 -20.90 24.25
C ARG A 42 -27.65 -19.66 24.40
N LEU A 43 -27.42 -19.18 25.61
CA LEU A 43 -26.51 -18.06 25.88
C LEU A 43 -25.07 -18.40 25.50
N PHE A 44 -24.60 -19.62 25.79
CA PHE A 44 -23.28 -20.07 25.34
C PHE A 44 -23.18 -20.10 23.82
N SER A 45 -24.19 -20.64 23.13
CA SER A 45 -24.21 -20.64 21.65
C SER A 45 -24.16 -19.21 21.08
N ILE A 46 -24.91 -18.27 21.67
CA ILE A 46 -24.89 -16.86 21.28
C ILE A 46 -23.50 -16.25 21.47
N GLN A 47 -22.81 -16.56 22.57
CA GLN A 47 -21.44 -16.08 22.80
C GLN A 47 -20.48 -16.62 21.74
N GLU A 48 -20.57 -17.91 21.40
CA GLU A 48 -19.74 -18.51 20.34
C GLU A 48 -19.97 -17.82 18.98
N TYR A 49 -21.22 -17.62 18.58
CA TYR A 49 -21.53 -16.93 17.33
C TYR A 49 -21.10 -15.45 17.35
N ALA A 50 -21.23 -14.77 18.49
CA ALA A 50 -20.80 -13.37 18.62
C ALA A 50 -19.28 -13.24 18.46
N LEU A 51 -18.51 -14.18 19.02
CA LEU A 51 -17.06 -14.24 18.84
C LEU A 51 -16.68 -14.50 17.38
N ALA A 52 -17.34 -15.45 16.71
CA ALA A 52 -17.11 -15.74 15.30
C ALA A 52 -17.38 -14.52 14.40
N VAL A 53 -18.48 -13.79 14.64
CA VAL A 53 -18.78 -12.54 13.94
C VAL A 53 -17.72 -11.48 14.22
N GLN A 54 -17.21 -11.38 15.45
CA GLN A 54 -16.17 -10.42 15.81
C GLN A 54 -14.85 -10.70 15.10
N GLU A 55 -14.43 -11.96 15.01
CA GLU A 55 -13.24 -12.37 14.26
C GLU A 55 -13.36 -12.02 12.77
N LEU A 56 -14.53 -12.28 12.18
CA LEU A 56 -14.81 -11.93 10.78
C LEU A 56 -14.79 -10.41 10.55
N LEU A 57 -15.31 -9.62 11.48
CA LEU A 57 -15.26 -8.16 11.40
C LEU A 57 -13.82 -7.64 11.46
N LEU A 58 -12.99 -8.17 12.35
CA LEU A 58 -11.58 -7.80 12.45
C LEU A 58 -10.83 -8.13 11.15
N LYS A 59 -11.08 -9.32 10.58
CA LYS A 59 -10.50 -9.71 9.29
C LYS A 59 -10.92 -8.76 8.17
N LEU A 60 -12.20 -8.44 8.06
CA LEU A 60 -12.70 -7.50 7.05
C LEU A 60 -12.14 -6.08 7.23
N GLN A 61 -11.97 -5.62 8.46
CA GLN A 61 -11.34 -4.33 8.75
C GLN A 61 -9.87 -4.31 8.29
N GLN A 62 -9.13 -5.40 8.54
CA GLN A 62 -7.76 -5.53 8.07
C GLN A 62 -7.67 -5.55 6.54
N GLU A 63 -8.50 -6.36 5.87
CA GLU A 63 -8.56 -6.41 4.41
C GLU A 63 -8.91 -5.04 3.80
N LYS A 64 -9.90 -4.35 4.39
CA LYS A 64 -10.27 -2.98 3.99
C LYS A 64 -9.08 -2.04 4.09
N TYR A 65 -8.38 -2.04 5.24
CA TYR A 65 -7.21 -1.20 5.44
C TYR A 65 -6.10 -1.49 4.42
N GLU A 66 -5.83 -2.77 4.13
CA GLU A 66 -4.82 -3.17 3.14
C GLU A 66 -5.20 -2.72 1.71
N VAL A 67 -6.48 -2.82 1.35
CA VAL A 67 -6.97 -2.35 0.04
C VAL A 67 -6.91 -0.84 -0.06
N GLU A 68 -7.37 -0.11 0.97
CA GLU A 68 -7.29 1.36 1.01
C GLU A 68 -5.84 1.85 0.93
N LYS A 69 -4.92 1.17 1.62
CA LYS A 69 -3.49 1.46 1.54
C LYS A 69 -2.95 1.25 0.12
N LYS A 70 -3.27 0.12 -0.52
CA LYS A 70 -2.87 -0.14 -1.92
C LYS A 70 -3.44 0.91 -2.86
N MET A 71 -4.70 1.32 -2.68
CA MET A 71 -5.30 2.40 -3.48
C MET A 71 -4.55 3.71 -3.31
N ALA A 72 -4.25 4.12 -2.08
CA ALA A 72 -3.47 5.33 -1.81
C ALA A 72 -2.07 5.26 -2.43
N ASP A 73 -1.40 4.11 -2.34
CA ASP A 73 -0.09 3.88 -2.98
C ASP A 73 -0.18 4.00 -4.51
N PHE A 74 -1.25 3.46 -5.13
CA PHE A 74 -1.48 3.60 -6.57
C PHE A 74 -1.78 5.04 -7.00
N GLU A 75 -2.61 5.77 -6.25
CA GLU A 75 -2.92 7.18 -6.53
C GLU A 75 -1.68 8.07 -6.40
N ASN A 76 -0.89 7.86 -5.34
CA ASN A 76 0.39 8.56 -5.14
C ASN A 76 1.40 8.20 -6.23
N TRP A 77 1.41 6.95 -6.70
CA TRP A 77 2.21 6.57 -7.86
C TRP A 77 1.75 7.26 -9.13
N GLY A 78 0.45 7.36 -9.42
CA GLY A 78 -0.05 8.04 -10.62
C GLY A 78 0.37 9.52 -10.70
N LYS A 79 0.37 10.22 -9.56
CA LYS A 79 0.92 11.61 -9.48
C LYS A 79 2.40 11.64 -9.81
N THR A 80 3.16 10.68 -9.29
CA THR A 80 4.57 10.50 -9.63
C THR A 80 4.75 10.18 -11.12
N GLU A 81 3.90 9.32 -11.68
CA GLU A 81 4.02 8.85 -13.05
C GLU A 81 3.88 10.01 -14.05
N ALA A 82 2.92 10.90 -13.79
CA ALA A 82 2.70 12.10 -14.60
C ALA A 82 3.93 13.04 -14.65
N SER A 83 4.76 13.07 -13.60
CA SER A 83 5.91 13.98 -13.46
C SER A 83 7.20 13.52 -14.15
N TYR A 84 7.27 12.28 -14.64
CA TYR A 84 8.46 11.78 -15.35
C TYR A 84 8.11 11.38 -16.78
N GLU A 85 9.09 11.42 -17.67
CA GLU A 85 8.99 11.00 -19.06
C GLU A 85 10.06 9.97 -19.39
N LEU A 86 9.74 9.05 -20.30
CA LEU A 86 10.70 8.10 -20.83
C LEU A 86 11.52 8.80 -21.92
N LYS A 87 12.85 8.83 -21.75
CA LYS A 87 13.78 9.44 -22.69
C LYS A 87 14.84 8.43 -23.13
N GLU A 88 15.11 8.38 -24.43
CA GLU A 88 16.23 7.64 -24.99
C GLU A 88 17.50 8.49 -24.85
N ILE A 89 18.52 7.98 -24.16
CA ILE A 89 19.80 8.68 -23.94
C ILE A 89 20.87 8.21 -24.93
N ALA A 90 20.83 6.95 -25.34
CA ALA A 90 21.68 6.37 -26.38
C ALA A 90 20.85 5.35 -27.17
N PRO A 91 21.24 4.95 -28.39
CA PRO A 91 20.48 4.00 -29.20
C PRO A 91 20.14 2.71 -28.43
N GLY A 92 18.85 2.48 -28.19
CA GLY A 92 18.34 1.33 -27.44
C GLY A 92 18.46 1.44 -25.91
N VAL A 93 18.82 2.62 -25.38
CA VAL A 93 19.02 2.88 -23.96
C VAL A 93 18.01 3.92 -23.48
N PHE A 94 17.04 3.47 -22.69
CA PHE A 94 15.95 4.29 -22.17
C PHE A 94 16.07 4.50 -20.67
N VAL A 95 15.74 5.72 -20.21
CA VAL A 95 15.68 6.09 -18.79
C VAL A 95 14.49 7.00 -18.54
N TYR A 96 13.97 7.02 -17.31
CA TYR A 96 12.94 7.99 -16.92
C TYR A 96 13.59 9.25 -16.34
N VAL A 97 13.20 10.42 -16.84
CA VAL A 97 13.71 11.73 -16.41
C VAL A 97 12.56 12.61 -15.91
N SER A 98 12.83 13.47 -14.93
CA SER A 98 11.83 14.41 -14.42
C SER A 98 11.48 15.44 -15.49
N LYS A 99 10.18 15.66 -15.75
CA LYS A 99 9.71 16.70 -16.68
C LYS A 99 9.96 18.12 -16.16
N MET A 100 10.09 18.28 -14.84
CA MET A 100 10.41 19.58 -14.24
C MET A 100 11.93 19.81 -14.30
N ILE A 101 12.40 20.37 -15.40
CA ILE A 101 13.64 21.12 -15.43
C ILE A 101 13.30 22.47 -14.78
N VAL A 102 13.90 22.76 -13.61
CA VAL A 102 13.69 24.03 -12.92
C VAL A 102 14.39 25.15 -13.70
N GLU A 103 13.71 25.71 -14.69
CA GLU A 103 14.00 27.02 -15.29
C GLU A 103 13.09 28.10 -14.68
N SER A 104 12.84 28.06 -13.38
CA SER A 104 12.11 29.13 -12.71
C SER A 104 12.85 29.53 -11.44
N ALA A 105 13.48 30.70 -11.51
CA ALA A 105 14.01 31.45 -10.39
C ALA A 105 13.08 31.33 -9.17
N GLY A 106 13.53 30.66 -8.11
CA GLY A 106 12.91 30.71 -6.79
C GLY A 106 12.28 29.44 -6.23
N THR A 107 12.17 28.31 -6.95
CA THR A 107 11.58 27.08 -6.39
C THR A 107 12.56 25.92 -6.38
N LYS A 108 12.83 25.38 -5.18
CA LYS A 108 13.68 24.20 -4.84
C LYS A 108 14.24 23.46 -6.05
N CYS A 109 15.48 23.79 -6.40
CA CYS A 109 16.21 23.21 -7.51
C CYS A 109 16.47 21.72 -7.23
N GLN A 110 15.73 20.82 -7.89
CA GLN A 110 15.96 19.38 -7.78
C GLN A 110 17.07 18.97 -8.75
N PRO A 111 18.10 18.24 -8.30
CA PRO A 111 19.16 17.77 -9.19
C PRO A 111 18.58 16.84 -10.24
N LEU A 112 18.99 17.02 -11.49
CA LEU A 112 18.60 16.15 -12.60
C LEU A 112 19.09 14.73 -12.29
N HIS A 113 18.17 13.77 -12.21
CA HIS A 113 18.46 12.38 -11.91
C HIS A 113 17.72 11.45 -12.86
N TRP A 114 18.33 10.32 -13.18
CA TRP A 114 17.75 9.29 -14.03
C TRP A 114 17.15 8.18 -13.17
N LEU A 115 15.94 7.74 -13.52
CA LEU A 115 15.28 6.63 -12.89
C LEU A 115 15.38 5.38 -13.76
N CYS A 116 15.56 4.23 -13.09
CA CYS A 116 15.61 2.92 -13.72
C CYS A 116 14.25 2.55 -14.32
N PRO A 117 14.17 2.19 -15.63
CA PRO A 117 12.93 1.75 -16.27
C PRO A 117 12.27 0.54 -15.59
N ASN A 118 13.08 -0.45 -15.18
CA ASN A 118 12.57 -1.67 -14.54
C ASN A 118 11.92 -1.38 -13.19
N CYS A 119 12.55 -0.55 -12.36
CA CYS A 119 11.97 -0.14 -11.08
C CYS A 119 10.75 0.76 -11.28
N TYR A 120 10.81 1.66 -12.25
CA TYR A 120 9.70 2.56 -12.55
C TYR A 120 8.46 1.81 -13.03
N GLY A 121 8.60 0.81 -13.91
CA GLY A 121 7.51 -0.09 -14.30
C GLY A 121 6.94 -0.91 -13.12
N SER A 122 7.76 -1.14 -12.10
CA SER A 122 7.35 -1.79 -10.83
C SER A 122 6.80 -0.81 -9.79
N LYS A 123 6.42 0.41 -10.20
CA LYS A 123 5.91 1.48 -9.33
C LYS A 123 6.86 1.90 -8.21
N LYS A 124 8.17 1.85 -8.47
CA LYS A 124 9.23 2.20 -7.53
C LYS A 124 10.20 3.21 -8.12
N LYS A 125 10.43 4.32 -7.42
CA LYS A 125 11.52 5.24 -7.77
C LYS A 125 12.84 4.62 -7.36
N SER A 126 13.71 4.36 -8.32
CA SER A 126 15.11 4.01 -8.05
C SER A 126 16.01 4.80 -8.98
N ILE A 127 16.89 5.58 -8.38
CA ILE A 127 17.86 6.41 -9.10
C ILE A 127 18.97 5.52 -9.63
N LEU A 128 19.30 5.68 -10.90
CA LEU A 128 20.46 5.09 -11.54
C LEU A 128 21.70 5.84 -11.07
N GLN A 129 22.61 5.12 -10.42
CA GLN A 129 23.86 5.69 -9.92
C GLN A 129 24.98 5.40 -10.90
N HIS A 130 25.76 6.44 -11.23
CA HIS A 130 27.00 6.26 -11.99
C HIS A 130 27.99 5.44 -11.16
N THR A 131 28.60 4.43 -11.78
CA THR A 131 29.56 3.54 -11.10
C THR A 131 30.95 3.65 -11.68
N SER A 132 31.06 3.63 -13.01
CA SER A 132 32.36 3.73 -13.67
C SER A 132 32.22 4.30 -15.08
N THR A 133 33.31 4.83 -15.61
CA THR A 133 33.40 5.25 -17.02
C THR A 133 34.49 4.43 -17.67
N SER A 134 34.18 3.84 -18.81
CA SER A 134 35.08 2.98 -19.59
C SER A 134 35.22 3.52 -21.02
N TYR A 135 36.03 2.87 -21.85
CA TYR A 135 36.11 3.19 -23.28
C TYR A 135 34.75 3.08 -23.98
N ASP A 136 33.90 2.15 -23.53
CA ASP A 136 32.60 1.85 -24.12
C ASP A 136 31.48 2.80 -23.67
N GLY A 137 31.74 3.69 -22.69
CA GLY A 137 30.76 4.62 -22.15
C GLY A 137 30.70 4.68 -20.62
N ALA A 138 29.68 5.38 -20.11
CA ALA A 138 29.39 5.51 -18.69
C ALA A 138 28.45 4.39 -18.21
N HIS A 139 28.85 3.70 -17.14
CA HIS A 139 28.09 2.61 -16.54
C HIS A 139 27.24 3.12 -15.39
N HIS A 140 25.95 2.87 -15.48
CA HIS A 140 24.96 3.20 -14.45
C HIS A 140 24.36 1.94 -13.88
N ILE A 141 24.26 1.86 -12.55
CA ILE A 141 23.64 0.72 -11.88
C ILE A 141 22.45 1.18 -11.05
N CYS A 142 21.43 0.33 -11.01
CA CYS A 142 20.33 0.47 -10.08
C CYS A 142 20.56 -0.42 -8.87
N HIS A 143 20.75 0.14 -7.67
CA HIS A 143 20.94 -0.67 -6.47
C HIS A 143 19.68 -1.45 -6.03
N ALA A 144 18.50 -1.07 -6.51
CA ALA A 144 17.26 -1.74 -6.14
C ALA A 144 17.02 -3.05 -6.92
N CYS A 145 17.30 -3.08 -8.22
CA CYS A 145 17.09 -4.26 -9.07
C CYS A 145 18.37 -4.82 -9.70
N LYS A 146 19.53 -4.20 -9.44
CA LYS A 146 20.84 -4.54 -10.02
C LYS A 146 20.87 -4.48 -11.55
N SER A 147 19.95 -3.72 -12.16
CA SER A 147 20.04 -3.44 -13.59
C SER A 147 21.24 -2.55 -13.88
N GLU A 148 21.94 -2.87 -14.96
CA GLU A 148 23.08 -2.13 -15.45
C GLU A 148 22.71 -1.50 -16.79
N ILE A 149 23.01 -0.22 -16.94
CA ILE A 149 22.75 0.56 -18.14
C ILE A 149 24.05 1.17 -18.58
N LEU A 150 24.44 0.87 -19.83
CA LEU A 150 25.60 1.48 -20.47
C LEU A 150 25.15 2.66 -21.31
N ASP A 151 25.51 3.86 -20.86
CA ASP A 151 25.38 5.06 -21.65
C ASP A 151 26.58 5.15 -22.63
N ARG A 152 26.32 4.86 -23.92
CA ARG A 152 27.32 4.92 -25.00
C ARG A 152 27.49 6.33 -25.59
N THR A 153 26.80 7.34 -25.05
CA THR A 153 26.91 8.71 -25.53
C THR A 153 28.33 9.20 -25.26
N LYS A 154 29.03 9.69 -26.28
CA LYS A 154 30.37 10.25 -26.09
C LYS A 154 30.25 11.45 -25.15
N ALA A 155 31.13 11.57 -24.15
CA ALA A 155 31.08 12.55 -23.06
C ALA A 155 30.90 14.04 -23.45
N LYS A 156 30.93 14.38 -24.75
CA LYS A 156 30.68 15.73 -25.26
C LYS A 156 29.19 16.09 -25.40
N ASP A 157 28.30 15.10 -25.43
CA ASP A 157 26.85 15.31 -25.65
C ASP A 157 26.00 15.01 -24.42
N ILE A 158 26.63 14.67 -23.28
CA ILE A 158 25.94 14.56 -22.00
C ILE A 158 25.52 15.99 -21.63
N PRO A 159 24.21 16.33 -21.59
CA PRO A 159 23.81 17.65 -21.11
C PRO A 159 24.38 17.79 -19.69
N PRO A 160 25.07 18.90 -19.37
CA PRO A 160 25.61 19.08 -18.04
C PRO A 160 24.50 18.80 -17.05
N ILE A 161 24.75 17.92 -16.07
CA ILE A 161 23.85 17.76 -14.93
C ILE A 161 23.67 19.18 -14.42
N GLY A 162 22.48 19.75 -14.64
CA GLY A 162 22.25 21.17 -14.46
C GLY A 162 22.74 21.56 -13.08
N THR A 163 23.87 22.26 -13.02
CA THR A 163 24.37 22.77 -11.76
C THR A 163 23.38 23.86 -11.37
N CYS A 164 22.50 23.55 -10.43
CA CYS A 164 21.91 24.60 -9.62
C CYS A 164 23.10 25.38 -9.08
N LYS A 165 23.29 26.63 -9.53
CA LYS A 165 24.27 27.51 -8.92
C LYS A 165 23.83 27.65 -7.47
N SER A 166 24.37 26.85 -6.57
CA SER A 166 24.35 27.18 -5.16
C SER A 166 25.25 28.40 -5.05
N GLU A 167 24.64 29.57 -4.85
CA GLU A 167 25.32 30.67 -4.19
C GLU A 167 25.70 30.17 -2.80
N TRP A 168 26.82 29.46 -2.72
CA TRP A 168 27.46 29.11 -1.47
C TRP A 168 28.46 30.22 -1.21
N GLU A 169 28.02 31.27 -0.51
CA GLU A 169 28.93 32.27 0.03
C GLU A 169 29.60 31.66 1.28
N PRO A 170 30.94 31.52 1.30
CA PRO A 170 31.63 31.10 2.51
C PRO A 170 31.41 32.18 3.59
N PHE A 171 30.97 31.74 4.77
CA PHE A 171 30.81 32.59 5.96
C PHE A 171 32.09 33.41 6.21
N THR A 172 32.04 34.71 5.92
CA THR A 172 32.97 35.72 6.42
C THR A 172 32.44 36.31 7.72
#